data_AF-A0AAI8VQF2-F1
#
_entry.id   AF-A0AAI8VQF2-F1
#
_cell.length_a   1.000
_cell.length_b   1.000
_cell.length_c   1.000
_cell.angle_alpha   90.00
_cell.angle_beta   90.00
_cell.angle_gamma   90.00
#
_symmetry.space_group_name_H-M   'P 1'
#
loop_
_entity.id
_entity.type
_entity.pdbx_description
1 polymer ?
#
loop_
_entity_poly.entity_id
_entity_poly.type
_entity_poly.pdbx_seq_one_letter_code
_entity_poly.pdbx_strand_id
1 'polypeptide(L)'
;MTSLVANGDTSLVSDDSPINGTRRSGRAKKVPLKYVIPAETTKPSEPSQPPIRQNRPKRKAAQIAEQNIVPEDIGPLHEELFSSMDYDERKNYHGWVELESEPAFFNAMLQEMGAKNLKVQELFGLDDMTLSELPQPVHGLIFLYEWTNADESSDARQDCPDNLWFGNQTTANACATVALINIVMNARNAGLGPELQKFKNLTMSLPPPHRGHALDNNDFIRGIHNSVARSRADLISEDLLLENKFEVAEKKRKLTAPKRKALPTSRKKAQRETSYHYIAYVPVEGQVWELDGFEAKPLSLGLYEDSWLSTASQAIQARMLRDDSEFMSYNLLAICQSPLTTISDSLAANLACAHALEGLFSGGLSWNVPSPWKTFPDDRLAKFNLRRDQITERELPATFTSKSSRPDFDLAAARKLAEELHADQEALEAQYVAELATVQEAVEMIRGRQRDYTPAVHQWVRLLAEKGELREFIQQIDRES
;
A
#
# COMPACT_ATOMS: atom_id res chain seq x y z
N MET A 1 -21.73 -55.81 49.90
CA MET A 1 -21.27 -54.73 50.79
C MET A 1 -21.06 -53.51 49.92
N THR A 2 -22.18 -52.90 49.49
CA THR A 2 -22.76 -51.61 49.95
C THR A 2 -22.09 -50.44 49.19
N SER A 3 -22.52 -50.07 47.97
CA SER A 3 -23.77 -49.38 47.53
C SER A 3 -23.85 -47.93 48.06
N LEU A 4 -24.35 -46.88 47.39
CA LEU A 4 -25.31 -46.72 46.29
C LEU A 4 -25.22 -45.26 45.78
N VAL A 5 -25.30 -45.10 44.45
CA VAL A 5 -26.10 -44.17 43.61
C VAL A 5 -26.97 -43.08 44.30
N ALA A 6 -27.01 -41.88 43.70
CA ALA A 6 -28.22 -41.19 43.15
C ALA A 6 -28.36 -39.69 43.48
N ASN A 7 -28.63 -38.92 42.42
CA ASN A 7 -29.20 -37.56 42.41
C ASN A 7 -30.58 -37.50 43.07
N GLY A 8 -30.95 -36.31 43.56
CA GLY A 8 -32.34 -35.99 43.88
C GLY A 8 -32.51 -34.61 44.51
N ASP A 9 -32.87 -33.63 43.67
CA ASP A 9 -33.58 -32.42 44.08
C ASP A 9 -34.89 -32.78 44.78
N THR A 10 -35.24 -32.09 45.88
CA THR A 10 -36.58 -31.55 46.12
C THR A 10 -36.61 -30.67 47.37
N SER A 11 -37.31 -29.56 47.20
CA SER A 11 -37.69 -28.52 48.15
C SER A 11 -38.59 -29.02 49.28
N LEU A 12 -38.60 -28.32 50.43
CA LEU A 12 -39.77 -27.60 50.98
C LEU A 12 -39.64 -27.25 52.48
N VAL A 13 -40.03 -25.99 52.80
CA VAL A 13 -40.80 -25.54 54.01
C VAL A 13 -39.98 -25.28 55.29
N SER A 14 -39.71 -23.99 55.58
CA SER A 14 -40.33 -23.11 56.62
C SER A 14 -39.79 -23.39 58.03
N ASP A 15 -39.57 -22.45 58.94
CA ASP A 15 -40.34 -21.26 59.27
C ASP A 15 -39.52 -20.30 60.17
N ASP A 16 -40.11 -19.12 60.39
CA ASP A 16 -39.89 -18.21 61.52
C ASP A 16 -38.65 -17.29 61.60
N SER A 17 -38.89 -16.05 61.17
CA SER A 17 -38.26 -14.83 61.70
C SER A 17 -38.77 -14.57 63.14
N PRO A 18 -38.15 -13.68 63.98
CA PRO A 18 -38.44 -12.25 63.81
C PRO A 18 -37.45 -11.21 64.43
N ILE A 19 -37.65 -9.95 63.95
CA ILE A 19 -37.55 -8.67 64.67
C ILE A 19 -36.19 -7.96 64.88
N ASN A 20 -36.09 -6.81 64.18
CA ASN A 20 -35.67 -5.44 64.56
C ASN A 20 -34.66 -4.89 63.54
N GLY A 21 -34.88 -3.80 62.81
CA GLY A 21 -35.95 -2.82 62.79
C GLY A 21 -35.36 -1.54 62.20
N THR A 22 -36.09 -0.90 61.27
CA THR A 22 -35.95 0.52 60.84
C THR A 22 -34.62 0.91 60.15
N ARG A 23 -34.54 1.65 59.04
CA ARG A 23 -35.42 2.69 58.49
C ARG A 23 -35.02 2.99 57.03
N ARG A 24 -36.01 3.34 56.21
CA ARG A 24 -35.96 3.61 54.76
C ARG A 24 -35.37 4.99 54.39
N SER A 25 -34.82 5.12 53.18
CA SER A 25 -35.30 5.99 52.07
C SER A 25 -34.31 5.93 50.90
N GLY A 26 -34.62 5.93 49.60
CA GLY A 26 -35.87 5.97 48.84
C GLY A 26 -35.54 6.39 47.40
N ARG A 27 -35.84 5.56 46.38
CA ARG A 27 -36.00 6.01 44.98
C ARG A 27 -36.86 5.02 44.20
N ALA A 28 -38.07 5.45 43.82
CA ALA A 28 -39.04 4.67 43.06
C ALA A 28 -38.88 4.88 41.54
N LYS A 29 -38.99 3.80 40.75
CA LYS A 29 -39.12 3.79 39.29
C LYS A 29 -40.62 3.84 38.92
N LYS A 30 -41.00 4.59 37.87
CA LYS A 30 -42.32 4.51 37.23
C LYS A 30 -42.19 4.04 35.78
N VAL A 31 -43.15 3.20 35.39
CA VAL A 31 -43.33 2.42 34.15
C VAL A 31 -44.15 3.23 33.12
N PRO A 32 -44.09 2.95 31.80
CA PRO A 32 -44.66 3.78 30.73
C PRO A 32 -46.16 3.53 30.48
N LEU A 33 -46.89 4.55 30.03
CA LEU A 33 -48.31 4.49 29.65
C LEU A 33 -48.50 4.56 28.12
N LYS A 34 -49.42 3.72 27.63
CA LYS A 34 -49.88 3.56 26.24
C LYS A 34 -50.69 4.77 25.75
N TYR A 35 -50.54 5.11 24.47
CA TYR A 35 -51.34 6.12 23.77
C TYR A 35 -52.65 5.53 23.21
N VAL A 36 -53.75 6.27 23.37
CA VAL A 36 -55.08 6.01 22.78
C VAL A 36 -55.41 7.18 21.86
N ILE A 37 -55.95 6.88 20.67
CA ILE A 37 -56.45 7.86 19.67
C ILE A 37 -57.96 7.98 19.83
N PRO A 38 -58.54 9.20 19.74
CA PRO A 38 -59.89 9.34 19.21
C PRO A 38 -59.97 10.36 18.06
N ALA A 39 -60.75 10.01 17.05
CA ALA A 39 -61.17 10.86 15.94
C ALA A 39 -62.48 11.57 16.28
N GLU A 40 -62.65 12.83 15.86
CA GLU A 40 -63.85 13.31 15.16
C GLU A 40 -63.70 14.76 14.67
N THR A 41 -64.37 15.03 13.55
CA THR A 41 -64.27 16.15 12.61
C THR A 41 -65.23 17.32 12.90
N THR A 42 -64.84 18.57 12.63
CA THR A 42 -65.72 19.66 12.11
C THR A 42 -64.91 20.75 11.38
N LYS A 43 -65.61 21.50 10.50
CA LYS A 43 -65.20 22.24 9.29
C LYS A 43 -64.70 23.71 9.51
N PRO A 44 -64.27 24.46 8.45
CA PRO A 44 -63.11 25.37 8.48
C PRO A 44 -63.42 26.86 8.66
N SER A 45 -62.43 27.64 9.12
CA SER A 45 -62.42 29.11 9.09
C SER A 45 -61.11 29.66 8.49
N GLU A 46 -61.24 30.72 7.69
CA GLU A 46 -60.23 31.42 6.87
C GLU A 46 -58.92 31.83 7.58
N PRO A 47 -57.82 32.03 6.82
CA PRO A 47 -56.49 32.28 7.37
C PRO A 47 -56.34 33.71 7.91
N SER A 48 -56.12 33.83 9.21
CA SER A 48 -55.56 35.04 9.82
C SER A 48 -54.07 35.14 9.50
N GLN A 49 -53.63 36.34 9.09
CA GLN A 49 -52.26 36.66 8.71
C GLN A 49 -51.23 36.24 9.78
N PRO A 50 -50.05 35.73 9.40
CA PRO A 50 -49.01 35.44 10.37
C PRO A 50 -48.45 36.75 10.96
N PRO A 51 -48.08 36.77 12.25
CA PRO A 51 -47.55 37.96 12.89
C PRO A 51 -46.20 38.35 12.27
N ILE A 52 -45.95 39.65 12.20
CA ILE A 52 -44.69 40.26 11.75
C ILE A 52 -43.53 39.65 12.55
N ARG A 53 -42.70 38.84 11.89
CA ARG A 53 -41.51 38.21 12.49
C ARG A 53 -40.47 39.30 12.78
N GLN A 54 -40.26 39.61 14.06
CA GLN A 54 -39.14 40.43 14.49
C GLN A 54 -37.80 39.77 14.11
N ASN A 55 -36.94 40.55 13.46
CA ASN A 55 -35.67 40.11 12.90
C ASN A 55 -34.70 39.58 13.96
N ARG A 56 -34.34 38.29 13.86
CA ARG A 56 -33.27 37.68 14.67
C ARG A 56 -31.90 38.13 14.15
N PRO A 57 -30.96 38.53 15.03
CA PRO A 57 -29.64 39.05 14.65
C PRO A 57 -28.77 38.08 13.83
N LYS A 58 -29.03 36.77 13.92
CA LYS A 58 -28.33 35.74 13.10
C LYS A 58 -28.60 35.86 11.60
N ARG A 59 -29.76 36.40 11.20
CA ARG A 59 -30.10 36.59 9.78
C ARG A 59 -29.41 37.82 9.19
N LYS A 60 -29.10 38.81 10.03
CA LYS A 60 -28.35 40.02 9.63
C LYS A 60 -26.87 39.69 9.41
N ALA A 61 -26.27 38.84 10.24
CA ALA A 61 -24.91 38.36 10.02
C ALA A 61 -24.80 37.49 8.75
N ALA A 62 -25.79 36.64 8.47
CA ALA A 62 -25.86 35.88 7.21
C ALA A 62 -26.07 36.78 5.98
N GLN A 63 -26.94 37.80 6.06
CA GLN A 63 -27.13 38.77 4.98
C GLN A 63 -25.92 39.68 4.76
N ILE A 64 -25.20 40.06 5.82
CA ILE A 64 -23.96 40.85 5.70
C ILE A 64 -22.83 39.98 5.13
N ALA A 65 -22.81 38.67 5.44
CA ALA A 65 -21.90 37.73 4.78
C ALA A 65 -22.25 37.52 3.30
N GLU A 66 -23.54 37.37 2.95
CA GLU A 66 -24.02 37.30 1.56
C GLU A 66 -23.75 38.60 0.78
N GLN A 67 -23.80 39.77 1.43
CA GLN A 67 -23.54 41.08 0.82
C GLN A 67 -22.05 41.43 0.71
N ASN A 68 -21.18 40.74 1.45
CA ASN A 68 -19.72 40.91 1.40
C ASN A 68 -19.02 39.84 0.56
N ILE A 69 -19.75 38.89 -0.03
CA ILE A 69 -19.23 38.09 -1.13
C ILE A 69 -19.24 39.00 -2.35
N VAL A 70 -18.13 39.71 -2.56
CA VAL A 70 -17.83 40.24 -3.88
C VAL A 70 -17.88 39.03 -4.83
N PRO A 71 -18.66 39.06 -5.91
CA PRO A 71 -18.50 38.10 -6.98
C PRO A 71 -17.16 38.45 -7.66
N GLU A 72 -16.06 38.10 -7.02
CA GLU A 72 -14.82 37.89 -7.75
C GLU A 72 -15.17 36.80 -8.76
N ASP A 73 -14.95 37.10 -10.04
CA ASP A 73 -15.07 36.12 -11.10
C ASP A 73 -14.23 34.91 -10.66
N ILE A 74 -14.89 33.83 -10.25
CA ILE A 74 -14.22 32.61 -9.74
C ILE A 74 -13.61 31.84 -10.92
N GLY A 75 -13.89 32.26 -12.16
CA GLY A 75 -13.36 31.65 -13.39
C GLY A 75 -11.84 31.43 -13.38
N PRO A 76 -11.00 32.45 -13.11
CA PRO A 76 -9.54 32.31 -13.10
C PRO A 76 -9.04 31.39 -11.99
N LEU A 77 -9.63 31.46 -10.79
CA LEU A 77 -9.29 30.58 -9.67
C LEU A 77 -9.70 29.13 -9.93
N HIS A 78 -10.85 28.92 -10.58
CA HIS A 78 -11.29 27.60 -11.02
C HIS A 78 -10.36 27.05 -12.10
N GLU A 79 -9.95 27.87 -13.07
CA GLU A 79 -9.07 27.47 -14.17
C GLU A 79 -7.65 27.17 -13.67
N GLU A 80 -7.17 27.89 -12.68
CA GLU A 80 -5.91 27.62 -11.98
C GLU A 80 -5.98 26.34 -11.12
N LEU A 81 -7.09 26.12 -10.40
CA LEU A 81 -7.35 24.89 -9.62
C LEU A 81 -7.37 23.63 -10.51
N PHE A 82 -7.83 23.79 -11.75
CA PHE A 82 -8.00 22.74 -12.76
C PHE A 82 -6.78 22.53 -13.67
N SER A 83 -5.72 23.31 -13.46
CA SER A 83 -4.47 23.17 -14.21
C SER A 83 -3.62 21.99 -13.71
N SER A 84 -2.85 21.37 -14.61
CA SER A 84 -1.90 20.33 -14.22
C SER A 84 -0.81 20.93 -13.34
N MET A 85 -0.56 20.34 -12.17
CA MET A 85 0.52 20.78 -11.28
C MET A 85 1.87 20.73 -11.97
N ASP A 86 2.60 21.83 -11.86
CA ASP A 86 3.98 21.90 -12.31
C ASP A 86 4.91 21.09 -11.39
N TYR A 87 6.07 20.68 -11.92
CA TYR A 87 7.07 19.91 -11.19
C TYR A 87 7.54 20.62 -9.92
N ASP A 88 7.69 21.95 -9.98
CA ASP A 88 8.14 22.76 -8.85
C ASP A 88 7.08 22.88 -7.74
N GLU A 89 5.79 22.86 -8.08
CA GLU A 89 4.71 22.87 -7.08
C GLU A 89 4.67 21.55 -6.29
N ARG A 90 4.88 20.42 -6.97
CA ARG A 90 4.94 19.09 -6.30
C ARG A 90 6.12 19.00 -5.34
N LYS A 91 7.25 19.58 -5.72
CA LYS A 91 8.47 19.59 -4.89
C LYS A 91 8.30 20.44 -3.62
N ASN A 92 7.59 21.57 -3.74
CA ASN A 92 7.33 22.49 -2.64
C ASN A 92 6.29 21.97 -1.63
N TYR A 93 5.52 20.93 -1.98
CA TYR A 93 4.57 20.31 -1.05
C TYR A 93 5.27 19.42 -0.03
N HIS A 94 5.44 19.90 1.20
CA HIS A 94 6.17 19.19 2.27
C HIS A 94 5.40 18.04 2.94
N GLY A 95 4.11 17.85 2.62
CA GLY A 95 3.31 16.76 3.16
C GLY A 95 3.52 15.42 2.45
N TRP A 96 2.98 14.37 3.06
CA TRP A 96 2.87 13.02 2.52
C TRP A 96 1.39 12.71 2.26
N VAL A 97 1.09 12.13 1.11
CA VAL A 97 -0.28 11.79 0.68
C VAL A 97 -0.59 10.33 1.01
N GLU A 98 -1.84 10.01 1.31
CA GLU A 98 -2.21 8.61 1.52
C GLU A 98 -2.10 7.81 0.21
N LEU A 99 -1.43 6.64 0.26
CA LEU A 99 -1.21 5.78 -0.90
C LEU A 99 -2.09 4.53 -0.84
N GLU A 100 -2.76 4.24 -1.95
CA GLU A 100 -3.50 2.97 -2.12
C GLU A 100 -2.55 1.78 -2.28
N SER A 101 -2.97 0.61 -1.79
CA SER A 101 -2.17 -0.62 -1.84
C SER A 101 -2.24 -1.32 -3.19
N GLU A 102 -1.78 -0.66 -4.24
CA GLU A 102 -1.78 -1.19 -5.61
C GLU A 102 -0.36 -1.52 -6.08
N PRO A 103 -0.07 -2.73 -6.59
CA PRO A 103 1.28 -3.12 -6.99
C PRO A 103 1.85 -2.21 -8.09
N ALA A 104 1.01 -1.66 -8.97
CA ALA A 104 1.43 -0.72 -10.01
C ALA A 104 2.11 0.53 -9.42
N PHE A 105 1.58 1.08 -8.32
CA PHE A 105 2.15 2.26 -7.66
C PHE A 105 3.53 1.97 -7.08
N PHE A 106 3.69 0.84 -6.38
CA PHE A 106 4.99 0.42 -5.87
C PHE A 106 5.99 0.17 -7.00
N ASN A 107 5.55 -0.42 -8.12
CA ASN A 107 6.39 -0.64 -9.28
C ASN A 107 6.90 0.68 -9.89
N ALA A 108 6.03 1.69 -10.06
CA ALA A 108 6.48 2.98 -10.57
C ALA A 108 7.40 3.72 -9.60
N MET A 109 7.10 3.67 -8.30
CA MET A 109 8.00 4.22 -7.28
C MET A 109 9.39 3.59 -7.37
N LEU A 110 9.48 2.26 -7.49
CA LEU A 110 10.77 1.58 -7.67
C LEU A 110 11.51 2.02 -8.94
N GLN A 111 10.79 2.20 -10.05
CA GLN A 111 11.37 2.66 -11.31
C GLN A 111 11.91 4.10 -11.21
N GLU A 112 11.14 5.02 -10.63
CA GLU A 112 11.55 6.43 -10.45
C GLU A 112 12.67 6.58 -9.42
N MET A 113 12.66 5.77 -8.35
CA MET A 113 13.74 5.73 -7.35
C MET A 113 15.03 5.08 -7.88
N GLY A 114 14.97 4.43 -9.04
CA GLY A 114 16.10 3.81 -9.70
C GLY A 114 16.37 2.35 -9.30
N ALA A 115 15.50 1.72 -8.49
CA ALA A 115 15.57 0.31 -8.11
C ALA A 115 14.93 -0.59 -9.19
N LYS A 116 15.42 -0.50 -10.43
CA LYS A 116 14.82 -1.11 -11.63
C LYS A 116 14.88 -2.64 -11.64
N ASN A 117 15.73 -3.21 -10.80
CA ASN A 117 15.93 -4.66 -10.70
C ASN A 117 14.88 -5.33 -9.80
N LEU A 118 13.92 -4.57 -9.24
CA LEU A 118 12.87 -5.08 -8.37
C LEU A 118 11.50 -4.92 -9.05
N LYS A 119 10.59 -5.86 -8.75
CA LYS A 119 9.19 -5.84 -9.19
C LYS A 119 8.30 -6.21 -8.01
N VAL A 120 7.23 -5.45 -7.80
CA VAL A 120 6.19 -5.73 -6.80
C VAL A 120 5.06 -6.50 -7.46
N GLN A 121 4.62 -7.58 -6.82
CA GLN A 121 3.46 -8.37 -7.22
C GLN A 121 2.52 -8.54 -6.03
N GLU A 122 1.22 -8.59 -6.31
CA GLU A 122 0.22 -8.87 -5.28
C GLU A 122 0.10 -10.37 -5.01
N LEU A 123 -0.11 -10.73 -3.74
CA LEU A 123 -0.29 -12.10 -3.28
C LEU A 123 -1.73 -12.32 -2.82
N PHE A 124 -2.40 -13.29 -3.43
CA PHE A 124 -3.75 -13.72 -3.04
C PHE A 124 -3.76 -14.87 -2.03
N GLY A 125 -2.60 -15.50 -1.79
CA GLY A 125 -2.44 -16.64 -0.91
C GLY A 125 -0.99 -16.78 -0.43
N LEU A 126 -0.83 -17.45 0.71
CA LEU A 126 0.47 -17.72 1.36
C LEU A 126 0.87 -19.20 1.25
N ASP A 127 0.25 -19.93 0.34
CA ASP A 127 0.54 -21.34 0.05
C ASP A 127 1.82 -21.50 -0.77
N ASP A 128 2.48 -22.65 -0.63
CA ASP A 128 3.77 -22.90 -1.29
C ASP A 128 3.66 -22.81 -2.83
N MET A 129 2.49 -23.10 -3.39
CA MET A 129 2.25 -23.00 -4.83
C MET A 129 2.30 -21.55 -5.30
N THR A 130 1.54 -20.63 -4.68
CA THR A 130 1.58 -19.20 -5.05
C THR A 130 2.96 -18.59 -4.84
N LEU A 131 3.64 -18.93 -3.75
CA LEU A 131 4.98 -18.41 -3.46
C LEU A 131 6.03 -18.91 -4.46
N SER A 132 5.86 -20.12 -5.00
CA SER A 132 6.75 -20.69 -6.00
C SER A 132 6.62 -20.07 -7.40
N GLU A 133 5.46 -19.49 -7.71
CA GLU A 133 5.20 -18.78 -8.98
C GLU A 133 5.86 -17.40 -9.04
N LEU A 134 6.28 -16.87 -7.90
CA LEU A 134 6.91 -15.55 -7.81
C LEU A 134 8.31 -15.54 -8.43
N PRO A 135 8.70 -14.44 -9.12
CA PRO A 135 10.06 -14.28 -9.60
C PRO A 135 11.08 -14.32 -8.46
N GLN A 136 11.98 -15.30 -8.50
CA GLN A 136 13.01 -15.47 -7.50
C GLN A 136 14.27 -14.65 -7.84
N PRO A 137 15.02 -14.19 -6.82
CA PRO A 137 14.71 -14.24 -5.39
C PRO A 137 13.64 -13.23 -4.96
N VAL A 138 12.81 -13.61 -3.99
CA VAL A 138 11.95 -12.67 -3.25
C VAL A 138 12.79 -11.95 -2.19
N HIS A 139 12.75 -10.62 -2.20
CA HIS A 139 13.54 -9.73 -1.34
C HIS A 139 12.80 -9.28 -0.08
N GLY A 140 11.46 -9.27 -0.11
CA GLY A 140 10.65 -8.93 1.05
C GLY A 140 9.15 -9.02 0.78
N LEU A 141 8.35 -9.03 1.85
CA LEU A 141 6.88 -8.97 1.79
C LEU A 141 6.39 -7.69 2.48
N ILE A 142 5.36 -7.07 1.94
CA ILE A 142 4.64 -5.95 2.53
C ILE A 142 3.25 -6.45 2.91
N PHE A 143 2.89 -6.32 4.19
CA PHE A 143 1.57 -6.66 4.71
C PHE A 143 0.84 -5.40 5.15
N LEU A 144 -0.34 -5.18 4.59
CA LEU A 144 -1.26 -4.12 4.96
C LEU A 144 -2.43 -4.71 5.74
N TYR A 145 -2.73 -4.13 6.91
CA TYR A 145 -3.83 -4.55 7.75
C TYR A 145 -4.48 -3.37 8.48
N GLU A 146 -5.70 -3.54 8.97
CA GLU A 146 -6.37 -2.53 9.80
C GLU A 146 -5.69 -2.47 11.18
N TRP A 147 -5.10 -1.32 11.52
CA TRP A 147 -4.37 -1.18 12.76
C TRP A 147 -5.33 -1.12 13.96
N THR A 148 -5.09 -1.96 14.97
CA THR A 148 -5.83 -1.92 16.23
C THR A 148 -4.92 -1.48 17.38
N ASN A 149 -5.43 -0.65 18.29
CA ASN A 149 -4.70 -0.20 19.48
C ASN A 149 -4.35 -1.34 20.47
N ALA A 150 -4.70 -2.60 20.16
CA ALA A 150 -4.45 -3.77 20.99
C ALA A 150 -3.16 -4.50 20.62
N ASP A 151 -2.50 -4.12 19.51
CA ASP A 151 -1.26 -4.75 19.04
C ASP A 151 0.00 -4.30 19.80
N GLU A 152 -0.14 -3.42 20.80
CA GLU A 152 0.99 -2.99 21.61
C GLU A 152 1.50 -4.13 22.52
N SER A 153 2.83 -4.29 22.49
CA SER A 153 3.69 -5.11 23.36
C SER A 153 3.95 -6.55 22.90
N SER A 154 4.99 -6.71 22.08
CA SER A 154 5.88 -7.87 22.27
C SER A 154 7.17 -7.40 22.95
N ASP A 155 7.39 -7.87 24.18
CA ASP A 155 8.68 -7.78 24.91
C ASP A 155 9.84 -8.52 24.19
N ALA A 156 9.60 -9.02 22.96
CA ALA A 156 10.54 -9.80 22.16
C ALA A 156 11.33 -8.96 21.14
N ARG A 157 11.09 -7.64 21.06
CA ARG A 157 11.79 -6.76 20.11
C ARG A 157 13.24 -6.50 20.51
N GLN A 158 14.12 -6.51 19.52
CA GLN A 158 15.57 -6.50 19.73
C GLN A 158 16.17 -5.20 19.21
N ASP A 159 17.37 -4.85 19.68
CA ASP A 159 18.10 -3.72 19.11
C ASP A 159 18.42 -3.98 17.63
N CYS A 160 18.35 -2.92 16.82
CA CYS A 160 18.62 -3.01 15.39
C CYS A 160 20.07 -3.43 15.15
N PRO A 161 20.32 -4.58 14.51
CA PRO A 161 21.67 -4.98 14.11
C PRO A 161 22.32 -3.97 13.14
N ASP A 162 23.65 -3.89 13.13
CA ASP A 162 24.41 -2.94 12.29
C ASP A 162 24.21 -3.17 10.78
N ASN A 163 23.95 -4.43 10.41
CA ASN A 163 23.73 -4.88 9.05
C ASN A 163 22.26 -4.77 8.60
N LEU A 164 21.33 -4.48 9.51
CA LEU A 164 19.90 -4.31 9.23
C LEU A 164 19.58 -2.82 9.06
N TRP A 165 19.02 -2.46 7.91
CA TRP A 165 18.45 -1.14 7.70
C TRP A 165 16.98 -1.13 8.15
N PHE A 166 16.68 -0.36 9.18
CA PHE A 166 15.33 -0.17 9.70
C PHE A 166 15.11 1.31 9.99
N GLY A 167 14.07 1.89 9.42
CA GLY A 167 13.64 3.28 9.63
C GLY A 167 12.24 3.34 10.23
N ASN A 168 12.09 4.16 11.26
CA ASN A 168 10.78 4.45 11.85
C ASN A 168 9.97 5.40 10.98
N GLN A 169 8.65 5.27 11.07
CA GLN A 169 7.75 6.25 10.51
C GLN A 169 7.70 7.48 11.42
N THR A 170 8.10 8.64 10.89
CA THR A 170 8.09 9.92 11.62
C THR A 170 6.95 10.83 11.21
N THR A 171 6.30 10.55 10.08
CA THR A 171 5.22 11.35 9.50
C THR A 171 4.01 10.50 9.15
N ALA A 172 2.82 11.11 9.22
CA ALA A 172 1.58 10.47 8.79
C ALA A 172 1.62 10.19 7.27
N ASN A 173 0.85 9.21 6.81
CA ASN A 173 0.69 8.84 5.38
C ASN A 173 1.95 8.33 4.66
N ALA A 174 3.13 8.34 5.29
CA ALA A 174 4.37 7.82 4.71
C ALA A 174 4.55 6.29 4.86
N CYS A 175 3.60 5.58 5.50
CA CYS A 175 3.72 4.16 5.89
C CYS A 175 4.09 3.25 4.72
N ALA A 176 3.45 3.41 3.56
CA ALA A 176 3.73 2.61 2.36
C ALA A 176 5.20 2.76 1.89
N THR A 177 5.71 4.00 1.85
CA THR A 177 7.08 4.27 1.43
C THR A 177 8.09 3.83 2.48
N VAL A 178 7.78 3.99 3.77
CA VAL A 178 8.63 3.48 4.86
C VAL A 178 8.78 1.96 4.75
N ALA A 179 7.68 1.23 4.56
CA ALA A 179 7.72 -0.22 4.37
C ALA A 179 8.50 -0.63 3.11
N LEU A 180 8.28 0.05 1.98
CA LEU A 180 9.02 -0.18 0.75
C LEU A 180 10.53 0.02 0.92
N ILE A 181 10.94 1.14 1.52
CA ILE A 181 12.35 1.48 1.72
C ILE A 181 13.00 0.54 2.74
N ASN A 182 12.28 0.13 3.79
CA ASN A 182 12.74 -0.89 4.72
C ASN A 182 13.09 -2.21 4.01
N ILE A 183 12.39 -2.58 2.94
CA ILE A 183 12.75 -3.77 2.13
C ILE A 183 13.89 -3.46 1.16
N VAL A 184 13.76 -2.40 0.36
CA VAL A 184 14.72 -2.05 -0.70
C VAL A 184 16.13 -1.81 -0.15
N MET A 185 16.25 -1.23 1.05
CA MET A 185 17.55 -0.99 1.67
C MET A 185 18.21 -2.27 2.20
N ASN A 186 17.46 -3.34 2.46
CA ASN A 186 17.99 -4.64 2.88
C ASN A 186 18.15 -5.64 1.72
N ALA A 187 17.50 -5.39 0.57
CA ALA A 187 17.57 -6.25 -0.61
C ALA A 187 19.00 -6.38 -1.16
N ARG A 188 19.38 -7.60 -1.55
CA ARG A 188 20.68 -7.90 -2.17
C ARG A 188 20.58 -7.65 -3.67
N ASN A 189 21.56 -6.98 -4.28
CA ASN A 189 21.58 -6.70 -5.73
C ASN A 189 20.34 -5.94 -6.27
N ALA A 190 19.70 -5.11 -5.43
CA ALA A 190 18.53 -4.30 -5.80
C ALA A 190 18.77 -3.30 -6.94
N GLY A 191 20.01 -3.11 -7.38
CA GLY A 191 20.37 -2.15 -8.43
C GLY A 191 20.00 -0.72 -8.04
N LEU A 192 20.30 -0.33 -6.79
CA LEU A 192 19.94 0.98 -6.26
C LEU A 192 20.54 2.10 -7.14
N GLY A 193 19.71 3.09 -7.48
CA GLY A 193 20.18 4.29 -8.16
C GLY A 193 21.17 5.11 -7.32
N PRO A 194 21.87 6.08 -7.91
CA PRO A 194 22.90 6.86 -7.22
C PRO A 194 22.37 7.60 -5.99
N GLU A 195 21.15 8.15 -6.07
CA GLU A 195 20.53 8.87 -4.96
C GLU A 195 20.14 7.93 -3.80
N LEU A 196 19.52 6.78 -4.08
CA LEU A 196 19.20 5.79 -3.05
C LEU A 196 20.47 5.19 -2.43
N GLN A 197 21.52 4.93 -3.22
CA GLN A 197 22.78 4.42 -2.71
C GLN A 197 23.47 5.44 -1.80
N LYS A 198 23.47 6.72 -2.19
CA LYS A 198 23.95 7.83 -1.35
C LYS A 198 23.16 7.92 -0.05
N PHE A 199 21.84 7.84 -0.13
CA PHE A 199 20.96 7.86 1.04
C PHE A 199 21.23 6.67 1.99
N LYS A 200 21.38 5.45 1.45
CA LYS A 200 21.75 4.26 2.22
C LYS A 200 23.07 4.46 2.95
N ASN A 201 24.12 4.89 2.25
CA ASN A 201 25.44 5.10 2.83
C ASN A 201 25.44 6.15 3.95
N LEU A 202 24.62 7.20 3.83
CA LEU A 202 24.50 8.26 4.84
C LEU A 202 23.70 7.81 6.08
N THR A 203 22.75 6.90 5.92
CA THR A 203 21.79 6.53 6.97
C THR A 203 22.10 5.22 7.68
N MET A 204 22.95 4.35 7.10
CA MET A 204 23.31 3.05 7.70
C MET A 204 23.87 3.19 9.13
N SER A 205 24.66 4.22 9.42
CA SER A 205 25.24 4.42 10.77
C SER A 205 24.30 5.08 11.77
N LEU A 206 23.12 5.55 11.33
CA LEU A 206 22.18 6.27 12.18
C LEU A 206 21.23 5.30 12.90
N PRO A 207 20.74 5.65 14.11
CA PRO A 207 19.66 4.91 14.76
C PRO A 207 18.33 4.94 13.97
N PRO A 208 17.44 3.95 14.14
CA PRO A 208 16.18 3.86 13.38
C PRO A 208 15.28 5.11 13.37
N PRO A 209 15.11 5.85 14.48
CA PRO A 209 14.34 7.10 14.47
C PRO A 209 14.98 8.20 13.62
N HIS A 210 16.31 8.26 13.59
CA HIS A 210 17.05 9.22 12.77
C HIS A 210 17.05 8.84 11.29
N ARG A 211 17.04 7.54 10.96
CA ARG A 211 16.84 7.05 9.58
C ARG A 211 15.45 7.46 9.07
N GLY A 212 14.42 7.30 9.90
CA GLY A 212 13.06 7.79 9.62
C GLY A 212 13.00 9.29 9.36
N HIS A 213 13.62 10.09 10.23
CA HIS A 213 13.68 11.54 10.03
C HIS A 213 14.49 11.95 8.78
N ALA A 214 15.54 11.21 8.44
CA ALA A 214 16.28 11.44 7.20
C ALA A 214 15.45 11.11 5.96
N LEU A 215 14.60 10.08 6.04
CA LEU A 215 13.65 9.71 4.98
C LEU A 215 12.60 10.81 4.77
N ASP A 216 12.05 11.35 5.86
CA ASP A 216 11.05 12.43 5.83
C ASP A 216 11.58 13.71 5.16
N ASN A 217 12.82 14.07 5.46
CA ASN A 217 13.49 15.24 4.86
C ASN A 217 14.00 14.99 3.43
N ASN A 218 13.81 13.80 2.86
CA ASN A 218 14.32 13.47 1.54
C ASN A 218 13.33 13.90 0.45
N ASP A 219 13.57 15.08 -0.13
CA ASP A 219 12.74 15.64 -1.22
C ASP A 219 12.62 14.72 -2.44
N PHE A 220 13.64 13.92 -2.74
CA PHE A 220 13.63 13.00 -3.88
C PHE A 220 12.62 11.86 -3.65
N ILE A 221 12.67 11.22 -2.48
CA ILE A 221 11.77 10.11 -2.13
C ILE A 221 10.34 10.64 -1.96
N ARG A 222 10.17 11.75 -1.26
CA ARG A 222 8.87 12.39 -1.03
C ARG A 222 8.23 12.87 -2.33
N GLY A 223 9.02 13.45 -3.23
CA GLY A 223 8.57 13.86 -4.56
C GLY A 223 8.04 12.71 -5.40
N ILE A 224 8.70 11.55 -5.35
CA ILE A 224 8.25 10.33 -6.05
C ILE A 224 6.98 9.75 -5.40
N HIS A 225 6.92 9.70 -4.07
CA HIS A 225 5.72 9.25 -3.37
C HIS A 225 4.50 10.10 -3.77
N ASN A 226 4.64 11.43 -3.73
CA ASN A 226 3.57 12.35 -4.12
C ASN A 226 3.28 12.36 -5.62
N SER A 227 4.25 12.04 -6.49
CA SER A 227 4.01 11.95 -7.95
C SER A 227 3.06 10.80 -8.29
N VAL A 228 3.14 9.70 -7.53
CA VAL A 228 2.37 8.48 -7.74
C VAL A 228 0.99 8.55 -7.04
N ALA A 229 0.88 9.32 -5.95
CA ALA A 229 -0.29 9.36 -5.06
C ALA A 229 -1.48 10.24 -5.50
N ARG A 230 -1.56 10.69 -6.78
CA ARG A 230 -2.71 11.36 -7.45
C ARG A 230 -2.63 12.92 -7.58
N SER A 231 -3.71 13.50 -8.11
CA SER A 231 -3.84 14.82 -8.76
C SER A 231 -3.89 16.00 -7.79
N ARG A 232 -3.87 17.26 -8.29
CA ARG A 232 -3.95 18.50 -7.48
C ARG A 232 -5.13 18.48 -6.49
N ALA A 233 -6.26 17.92 -6.91
CA ALA A 233 -7.47 17.82 -6.10
C ALA A 233 -7.29 16.95 -4.85
N ASP A 234 -6.49 15.88 -4.94
CA ASP A 234 -6.23 14.97 -3.82
C ASP A 234 -5.33 15.64 -2.77
N LEU A 235 -4.28 16.36 -3.22
CA LEU A 235 -3.43 17.17 -2.34
C LEU A 235 -4.23 18.24 -1.59
N ILE A 236 -5.12 18.95 -2.29
CA ILE A 236 -6.00 19.96 -1.68
C ILE A 236 -6.99 19.31 -0.71
N SER A 237 -7.53 18.14 -1.06
CA SER A 237 -8.41 17.38 -0.18
C SER A 237 -7.70 16.96 1.11
N GLU A 238 -6.46 16.46 1.01
CA GLU A 238 -5.64 16.10 2.16
C GLU A 238 -5.32 17.33 3.03
N ASP A 239 -4.95 18.46 2.42
CA ASP A 239 -4.72 19.71 3.16
C ASP A 239 -6.00 20.17 3.89
N LEU A 240 -7.16 20.12 3.23
CA LEU A 240 -8.45 20.40 3.85
C LEU A 240 -8.76 19.44 5.00
N LEU A 241 -8.45 18.16 4.85
CA LEU A 241 -8.63 17.16 5.92
C LEU A 241 -7.70 17.44 7.11
N LEU A 242 -6.44 17.80 6.85
CA LEU A 242 -5.47 18.20 7.85
C LEU A 242 -5.90 19.47 8.59
N GLU A 243 -6.37 20.49 7.87
CA GLU A 243 -6.92 21.72 8.45
C GLU A 243 -8.13 21.42 9.33
N ASN A 244 -9.06 20.59 8.84
CA ASN A 244 -10.23 20.16 9.62
C ASN A 244 -9.82 19.41 10.90
N LYS A 245 -8.86 18.48 10.80
CA LYS A 245 -8.29 17.76 11.96
C LYS A 245 -7.63 18.73 12.94
N PHE A 246 -6.86 19.70 12.45
CA PHE A 246 -6.20 20.73 13.25
C PHE A 246 -7.23 21.61 13.97
N GLU A 247 -8.26 22.10 13.29
CA GLU A 247 -9.33 22.89 13.89
C GLU A 247 -10.05 22.12 15.00
N VAL A 248 -10.36 20.84 14.77
CA VAL A 248 -11.00 19.98 15.77
C VAL A 248 -10.07 19.80 16.98
N ALA A 249 -8.78 19.58 16.76
CA ALA A 249 -7.78 19.46 17.82
C ALA A 249 -7.62 20.77 18.61
N GLU A 250 -7.58 21.91 17.93
CA GLU A 250 -7.54 23.25 18.54
C GLU A 250 -8.79 23.51 19.38
N LYS A 251 -9.98 23.21 18.86
CA LYS A 251 -11.25 23.31 19.59
C LYS A 251 -11.23 22.42 20.83
N LYS A 252 -10.72 21.19 20.74
CA LYS A 252 -10.51 20.28 21.89
C LYS A 252 -9.50 20.83 22.91
N ARG A 253 -8.39 21.43 22.47
CA ARG A 253 -7.37 22.07 23.33
C ARG A 253 -7.93 23.30 24.04
N LYS A 254 -8.73 24.12 23.35
CA LYS A 254 -9.42 25.29 23.93
C LYS A 254 -10.51 24.89 24.94
N LEU A 255 -11.16 23.73 24.76
CA LEU A 255 -12.15 23.17 25.69
C LEU A 255 -11.52 22.49 26.93
N THR A 256 -10.22 22.20 26.94
CA THR A 256 -9.51 21.49 28.03
C THR A 256 -8.70 22.40 28.96
N ALA A 257 -8.98 23.72 28.98
CA ALA A 257 -8.51 24.60 30.07
C ALA A 257 -9.05 24.12 31.44
N PRO A 258 -8.29 24.28 32.55
CA PRO A 258 -8.41 23.42 33.71
C PRO A 258 -9.67 23.73 34.53
N LYS A 259 -10.75 22.98 34.29
CA LYS A 259 -11.82 22.80 35.27
C LYS A 259 -11.84 21.36 35.75
N ARG A 260 -11.61 21.25 37.06
CA ARG A 260 -11.63 20.09 37.96
C ARG A 260 -12.32 18.83 37.41
N LYS A 261 -11.59 17.71 37.55
CA LYS A 261 -11.97 16.29 37.44
C LYS A 261 -13.49 16.06 37.51
N ALA A 262 -14.08 15.72 36.37
CA ALA A 262 -15.35 14.99 36.30
C ALA A 262 -15.10 13.64 35.62
N LEU A 263 -15.68 12.59 36.19
CA LEU A 263 -15.62 11.18 35.76
C LEU A 263 -16.03 11.04 34.28
N PRO A 264 -15.39 10.18 33.47
CA PRO A 264 -15.75 9.99 32.08
C PRO A 264 -16.99 9.10 32.00
N THR A 265 -18.18 9.70 31.85
CA THR A 265 -19.38 8.97 31.42
C THR A 265 -19.73 9.37 29.99
N SER A 266 -19.63 8.39 29.09
CA SER A 266 -20.15 8.32 27.72
C SER A 266 -19.04 8.06 26.71
N ARG A 267 -18.86 6.76 26.38
CA ARG A 267 -18.27 6.33 25.11
C ARG A 267 -19.17 6.88 23.99
N LYS A 268 -18.92 8.11 23.55
CA LYS A 268 -19.31 8.51 22.20
C LYS A 268 -18.52 7.61 21.25
N LYS A 269 -19.24 6.84 20.45
CA LYS A 269 -18.72 6.06 19.33
C LYS A 269 -17.94 7.05 18.46
N ALA A 270 -16.63 7.13 18.67
CA ALA A 270 -15.74 7.75 17.71
C ALA A 270 -16.01 7.02 16.39
N GLN A 271 -16.21 7.76 15.31
CA GLN A 271 -16.04 7.17 13.99
C GLN A 271 -14.70 6.43 14.05
N ARG A 272 -14.73 5.11 13.83
CA ARG A 272 -13.51 4.34 13.68
C ARG A 272 -12.88 4.89 12.41
N GLU A 273 -11.92 5.80 12.53
CA GLU A 273 -10.93 6.00 11.48
C GLU A 273 -10.17 4.68 11.43
N THR A 274 -10.56 3.81 10.51
CA THR A 274 -9.87 2.54 10.23
C THR A 274 -8.55 2.92 9.57
N SER A 275 -7.51 3.11 10.38
CA SER A 275 -6.17 3.42 9.85
C SER A 275 -5.54 2.11 9.43
N TYR A 276 -5.32 1.93 8.13
CA TYR A 276 -4.52 0.81 7.65
C TYR A 276 -3.03 1.07 7.91
N HIS A 277 -2.27 0.02 8.17
CA HIS A 277 -0.84 0.11 8.46
C HIS A 277 -0.01 -0.92 7.69
N TYR A 278 1.14 -0.49 7.19
CA TYR A 278 2.07 -1.31 6.42
C TYR A 278 3.20 -1.85 7.28
N ILE A 279 3.45 -3.15 7.19
CA ILE A 279 4.57 -3.85 7.82
C ILE A 279 5.42 -4.51 6.74
N ALA A 280 6.73 -4.42 6.88
CA ALA A 280 7.69 -5.08 5.99
C ALA A 280 8.29 -6.32 6.63
N TYR A 281 8.46 -7.40 5.86
CA TYR A 281 9.18 -8.61 6.26
C TYR A 281 10.38 -8.81 5.35
N VAL A 282 11.57 -9.03 5.93
CA VAL A 282 12.82 -9.15 5.17
C VAL A 282 13.73 -10.29 5.69
N PRO A 283 14.42 -11.01 4.79
CA PRO A 283 15.50 -11.93 5.17
C PRO A 283 16.85 -11.18 5.24
N VAL A 284 17.48 -11.15 6.41
CA VAL A 284 18.82 -10.58 6.61
C VAL A 284 19.68 -11.54 7.43
N GLU A 285 20.84 -11.91 6.88
CA GLU A 285 21.83 -12.81 7.50
C GLU A 285 21.26 -14.13 8.06
N GLY A 286 20.37 -14.78 7.30
CA GLY A 286 19.79 -16.06 7.73
C GLY A 286 18.69 -15.93 8.78
N GLN A 287 18.28 -14.70 9.12
CA GLN A 287 17.15 -14.41 10.00
C GLN A 287 16.04 -13.68 9.27
N VAL A 288 14.81 -13.91 9.70
CA VAL A 288 13.63 -13.17 9.21
C VAL A 288 13.29 -12.06 10.19
N TRP A 289 13.12 -10.86 9.68
CA TRP A 289 12.80 -9.67 10.46
C TRP A 289 11.45 -9.09 10.06
N GLU A 290 10.66 -8.73 11.05
CA GLU A 290 9.48 -7.88 10.91
C GLU A 290 9.89 -6.43 11.24
N LEU A 291 9.64 -5.54 10.27
CA LEU A 291 10.00 -4.13 10.29
C LEU A 291 8.71 -3.29 10.26
N ASP A 292 8.24 -2.92 11.45
CA ASP A 292 7.07 -2.08 11.65
C ASP A 292 7.50 -0.62 11.89
N GLY A 293 7.07 0.31 11.04
CA GLY A 293 7.45 1.71 11.13
C GLY A 293 6.99 2.42 12.42
N PHE A 294 5.87 1.99 13.03
CA PHE A 294 5.36 2.58 14.27
C PHE A 294 6.13 2.13 15.51
N GLU A 295 6.98 1.12 15.37
CA GLU A 295 7.56 0.44 16.50
C GLU A 295 9.02 0.80 16.67
N ALA A 296 9.44 1.08 17.91
CA ALA A 296 10.77 1.65 18.16
C ALA A 296 11.93 0.74 17.72
N LYS A 297 11.69 -0.56 17.58
CA LYS A 297 12.69 -1.59 17.35
C LYS A 297 12.16 -2.66 16.38
N PRO A 298 13.04 -3.30 15.59
CA PRO A 298 12.65 -4.42 14.74
C PRO A 298 12.34 -5.67 15.58
N LEU A 299 11.55 -6.58 15.02
CA LEU A 299 11.23 -7.87 15.63
C LEU A 299 11.91 -8.99 14.85
N SER A 300 12.72 -9.80 15.54
CA SER A 300 13.30 -11.02 14.94
C SER A 300 12.30 -12.17 15.06
N LEU A 301 11.93 -12.75 13.93
CA LEU A 301 11.01 -13.90 13.85
C LEU A 301 11.76 -15.24 13.98
N GLY A 302 13.08 -15.25 13.81
CA GLY A 302 13.93 -16.43 13.96
C GLY A 302 14.83 -16.70 12.76
N LEU A 303 15.67 -17.73 12.90
CA LEU A 303 16.50 -18.26 11.81
C LEU A 303 15.65 -19.03 10.81
N TYR A 304 15.99 -18.95 9.52
CA TYR A 304 15.40 -19.78 8.48
C TYR A 304 16.44 -20.74 7.91
N GLU A 305 16.06 -22.01 7.72
CA GLU A 305 16.94 -23.02 7.13
C GLU A 305 16.78 -23.04 5.60
N ASP A 306 15.61 -23.46 5.10
CA ASP A 306 15.38 -23.67 3.67
C ASP A 306 14.76 -22.45 2.97
N SER A 307 13.66 -21.92 3.50
CA SER A 307 12.92 -20.80 2.90
C SER A 307 12.40 -19.83 3.95
N TRP A 308 12.91 -18.60 3.92
CA TRP A 308 12.48 -17.52 4.80
C TRP A 308 11.00 -17.16 4.63
N LEU A 309 10.43 -17.42 3.44
CA LEU A 309 9.03 -17.16 3.13
C LEU A 309 8.12 -17.99 4.04
N SER A 310 8.47 -19.24 4.34
CA SER A 310 7.66 -20.10 5.23
C SER A 310 7.53 -19.50 6.63
N THR A 311 8.63 -18.98 7.19
CA THR A 311 8.66 -18.32 8.50
C THR A 311 7.86 -17.03 8.48
N ALA A 312 7.99 -16.20 7.44
CA ALA A 312 7.22 -14.98 7.28
C ALA A 312 5.72 -15.26 7.12
N SER A 313 5.35 -16.23 6.27
CA SER A 313 3.96 -16.67 6.05
C SER A 313 3.30 -17.14 7.34
N GLN A 314 4.00 -17.92 8.16
CA GLN A 314 3.48 -18.35 9.47
C GLN A 314 3.23 -17.17 10.41
N ALA A 315 4.13 -16.19 10.44
CA ALA A 315 3.94 -14.98 11.26
C ALA A 315 2.74 -14.14 10.78
N ILE A 316 2.59 -13.96 9.46
CA ILE A 316 1.47 -13.24 8.85
C ILE A 316 0.15 -13.96 9.14
N GLN A 317 0.09 -15.28 8.90
CA GLN A 317 -1.09 -16.10 9.20
C GLN A 317 -1.47 -16.03 10.68
N ALA A 318 -0.48 -16.14 11.58
CA ALA A 318 -0.71 -16.02 13.01
C ALA A 318 -1.27 -14.65 13.41
N ARG A 319 -0.89 -13.57 12.70
CA ARG A 319 -1.47 -12.24 12.88
C ARG A 319 -2.91 -12.18 12.36
N MET A 320 -3.17 -12.70 11.16
CA MET A 320 -4.51 -12.77 10.57
C MET A 320 -5.50 -13.58 11.43
N LEU A 321 -5.02 -14.61 12.14
CA LEU A 321 -5.82 -15.44 13.05
C LEU A 321 -6.15 -14.78 14.40
N ARG A 322 -5.36 -13.80 14.85
CA ARG A 322 -5.59 -13.10 16.13
C ARG A 322 -6.76 -12.12 16.05
N ASP A 323 -7.04 -11.60 14.86
CA ASP A 323 -8.12 -10.67 14.61
C ASP A 323 -9.42 -11.45 14.30
N ASP A 324 -10.22 -11.74 15.33
CA ASP A 324 -11.50 -12.48 15.32
C ASP A 324 -12.63 -11.83 14.48
N SER A 325 -12.34 -10.82 13.67
CA SER A 325 -13.34 -10.14 12.85
C SER A 325 -13.50 -10.78 11.47
N GLU A 326 -14.70 -11.30 11.21
CA GLU A 326 -15.16 -11.90 9.93
C GLU A 326 -15.04 -10.99 8.68
N PHE A 327 -14.58 -9.73 8.81
CA PHE A 327 -14.60 -8.72 7.75
C PHE A 327 -13.31 -7.88 7.63
N MET A 328 -12.14 -8.45 7.89
CA MET A 328 -10.87 -7.74 7.70
C MET A 328 -10.46 -7.67 6.23
N SER A 329 -10.13 -6.47 5.77
CA SER A 329 -9.44 -6.17 4.52
C SER A 329 -7.93 -6.18 4.78
N TYR A 330 -7.24 -7.14 4.19
CA TYR A 330 -5.78 -7.23 4.17
C TYR A 330 -5.29 -7.15 2.73
N ASN A 331 -4.10 -6.60 2.55
CA ASN A 331 -3.39 -6.66 1.28
C ASN A 331 -1.98 -7.17 1.52
N LEU A 332 -1.49 -8.01 0.61
CA LEU A 332 -0.17 -8.60 0.71
C LEU A 332 0.55 -8.40 -0.63
N LEU A 333 1.74 -7.80 -0.57
CA LEU A 333 2.58 -7.57 -1.73
C LEU A 333 3.93 -8.24 -1.53
N ALA A 334 4.51 -8.79 -2.59
CA ALA A 334 5.85 -9.36 -2.62
C ALA A 334 6.76 -8.51 -3.49
N ILE A 335 7.94 -8.17 -2.96
CA ILE A 335 9.00 -7.51 -3.71
C ILE A 335 9.96 -8.59 -4.20
N CYS A 336 9.95 -8.80 -5.50
CA CYS A 336 10.63 -9.86 -6.20
C CYS A 336 11.74 -9.31 -7.11
N GLN A 337 12.65 -10.17 -7.54
CA GLN A 337 13.59 -9.83 -8.60
C GLN A 337 12.84 -9.55 -9.91
N SER A 338 13.22 -8.48 -10.62
CA SER A 338 12.61 -8.13 -11.89
C SER A 338 12.87 -9.22 -12.94
N PRO A 339 11.84 -9.79 -13.58
CA PRO A 339 12.00 -10.78 -14.65
C PRO A 339 12.90 -10.29 -15.78
N LEU A 340 12.91 -8.98 -16.05
CA LEU A 340 13.77 -8.37 -17.07
C LEU A 340 15.26 -8.65 -16.83
N THR A 341 15.69 -8.65 -15.56
CA THR A 341 17.08 -8.95 -15.19
C THR A 341 17.38 -10.44 -15.36
N THR A 342 16.50 -11.31 -14.88
CA THR A 342 16.64 -12.78 -15.00
C THR A 342 16.63 -13.24 -16.45
N ILE A 343 15.77 -12.66 -17.28
CA ILE A 343 15.69 -12.94 -18.72
C ILE A 343 16.96 -12.44 -19.42
N SER A 344 17.42 -11.23 -19.11
CA SER A 344 18.66 -10.68 -19.65
C SER A 344 19.88 -11.54 -19.28
N ASP A 345 19.97 -12.00 -18.03
CA ASP A 345 21.02 -12.90 -17.58
C ASP A 345 20.99 -14.27 -18.27
N SER A 346 19.78 -14.80 -18.48
CA SER A 346 19.58 -16.07 -19.20
C SER A 346 19.94 -15.93 -20.68
N LEU A 347 19.59 -14.80 -21.30
CA LEU A 347 19.96 -14.47 -22.67
C LEU A 347 21.49 -14.32 -22.81
N ALA A 348 22.14 -13.64 -21.87
CA ALA A 348 23.60 -13.51 -21.84
C ALA A 348 24.30 -14.87 -21.73
N ALA A 349 23.80 -15.76 -20.86
CA ALA A 349 24.34 -17.12 -20.72
C ALA A 349 24.16 -17.94 -22.01
N ASN A 350 23.00 -17.82 -22.67
CA ASN A 350 22.74 -18.50 -23.93
C ASN A 350 23.67 -17.98 -25.05
N LEU A 351 23.83 -16.65 -25.18
CA LEU A 351 24.73 -16.04 -26.17
C LEU A 351 26.19 -16.43 -25.93
N ALA A 352 26.63 -16.54 -24.67
CA ALA A 352 27.95 -17.04 -24.32
C ALA A 352 28.15 -18.50 -24.79
N CYS A 353 27.15 -19.37 -24.59
CA CYS A 353 27.15 -20.74 -25.09
C CYS A 353 27.25 -20.79 -26.62
N ALA A 354 26.45 -19.96 -27.31
CA ALA A 354 26.45 -19.91 -28.76
C ALA A 354 27.79 -19.41 -29.31
N HIS A 355 28.43 -18.43 -28.65
CA HIS A 355 29.75 -17.95 -29.01
C HIS A 355 30.85 -19.01 -28.77
N ALA A 356 30.81 -19.71 -27.64
CA ALA A 356 31.72 -20.81 -27.35
C ALA A 356 31.59 -21.94 -28.39
N LEU A 357 30.36 -22.25 -28.80
CA LEU A 357 30.08 -23.24 -29.83
C LEU A 357 30.66 -22.82 -31.19
N GLU A 358 30.49 -21.55 -31.60
CA GLU A 358 31.13 -21.02 -32.79
C GLU A 358 32.66 -21.13 -32.71
N GLY A 359 33.26 -20.79 -31.57
CA GLY A 359 34.70 -20.91 -31.33
C GLY A 359 35.24 -22.33 -31.60
N LEU A 360 34.50 -23.36 -31.19
CA LEU A 360 34.88 -24.77 -31.38
C LEU A 360 34.86 -25.24 -32.84
N PHE A 361 34.04 -24.64 -33.70
CA PHE A 361 33.82 -25.09 -35.10
C PHE A 361 34.20 -24.05 -36.17
N SER A 362 34.69 -22.88 -35.77
CA SER A 362 35.04 -21.73 -36.64
C SER A 362 36.12 -21.96 -37.72
N GLY A 363 36.67 -23.18 -37.83
CA GLY A 363 37.65 -23.58 -38.86
C GLY A 363 37.16 -24.63 -39.87
N GLY A 364 35.95 -25.17 -39.72
CA GLY A 364 35.43 -26.22 -40.61
C GLY A 364 34.68 -25.66 -41.82
N LEU A 365 35.02 -26.10 -43.04
CA LEU A 365 34.33 -25.73 -44.30
C LEU A 365 32.80 -26.01 -44.31
N SER A 366 32.28 -26.71 -43.30
CA SER A 366 30.90 -27.15 -43.19
C SER A 366 30.07 -26.42 -42.12
N TRP A 367 30.62 -25.46 -41.37
CA TRP A 367 29.83 -24.68 -40.41
C TRP A 367 29.05 -23.55 -41.10
N ASN A 368 27.73 -23.64 -41.16
CA ASN A 368 26.85 -22.66 -41.82
C ASN A 368 25.82 -22.01 -40.87
N VAL A 369 26.06 -22.06 -39.56
CA VAL A 369 25.17 -21.39 -38.59
C VAL A 369 25.60 -19.93 -38.47
N PRO A 370 24.68 -18.95 -38.58
CA PRO A 370 25.01 -17.54 -38.39
C PRO A 370 25.67 -17.28 -37.03
N SER A 371 26.72 -16.47 -37.02
CA SER A 371 27.37 -16.04 -35.77
C SER A 371 26.36 -15.33 -34.86
N PRO A 372 26.35 -15.59 -33.54
CA PRO A 372 25.50 -14.89 -32.58
C PRO A 372 25.62 -13.36 -32.67
N TRP A 373 26.80 -12.86 -33.02
CA TRP A 373 27.09 -11.42 -33.15
C TRP A 373 26.51 -10.77 -34.41
N LYS A 374 26.12 -11.57 -35.42
CA LYS A 374 25.35 -11.07 -36.56
C LYS A 374 23.88 -10.89 -36.21
N THR A 375 23.35 -11.79 -35.37
CA THR A 375 21.96 -11.74 -34.89
C THR A 375 21.80 -10.69 -33.79
N PHE A 376 22.81 -10.52 -32.93
CA PHE A 376 22.84 -9.56 -31.83
C PHE A 376 24.00 -8.57 -31.99
N PRO A 377 23.82 -7.49 -32.78
CA PRO A 377 24.76 -6.37 -32.78
C PRO A 377 24.73 -5.61 -31.44
N ASP A 378 25.74 -4.79 -31.19
CA ASP A 378 25.90 -4.06 -29.91
C ASP A 378 24.67 -3.20 -29.57
N ASP A 379 24.03 -2.59 -30.57
CA ASP A 379 22.78 -1.83 -30.39
C ASP A 379 21.61 -2.69 -29.90
N ARG A 380 21.56 -3.95 -30.30
CA ARG A 380 20.52 -4.90 -29.87
C ARG A 380 20.83 -5.40 -28.46
N LEU A 381 22.10 -5.65 -28.12
CA LEU A 381 22.53 -6.03 -26.78
C LEU A 381 22.27 -4.93 -25.74
N ALA A 382 22.47 -3.66 -26.13
CA ALA A 382 22.20 -2.51 -25.28
C ALA A 382 20.74 -2.43 -24.82
N LYS A 383 19.77 -2.87 -25.64
CA LYS A 383 18.34 -2.90 -25.27
C LYS A 383 18.04 -3.87 -24.11
N PHE A 384 18.88 -4.88 -23.93
CA PHE A 384 18.80 -5.85 -22.84
C PHE A 384 19.70 -5.48 -21.66
N ASN A 385 20.35 -4.31 -21.67
CA ASN A 385 21.39 -3.91 -20.73
C ASN A 385 22.61 -4.84 -20.70
N LEU A 386 22.92 -5.48 -21.83
CA LEU A 386 24.06 -6.39 -21.96
C LEU A 386 25.22 -5.73 -22.71
N ARG A 387 26.45 -6.10 -22.33
CA ARG A 387 27.66 -5.75 -23.07
C ARG A 387 28.34 -7.01 -23.61
N ARG A 388 28.95 -6.88 -24.78
CA ARG A 388 29.70 -7.97 -25.42
C ARG A 388 30.77 -8.56 -24.51
N ASP A 389 31.55 -7.70 -23.86
CA ASP A 389 32.63 -8.11 -22.95
C ASP A 389 32.12 -8.96 -21.79
N GLN A 390 30.97 -8.59 -21.22
CA GLN A 390 30.33 -9.32 -20.12
C GLN A 390 29.83 -10.70 -20.55
N ILE A 391 29.52 -10.90 -21.83
CA ILE A 391 29.06 -12.18 -22.38
C ILE A 391 30.25 -13.07 -22.68
N THR A 392 31.32 -12.53 -23.25
CA THR A 392 32.51 -13.30 -23.62
C THR A 392 33.35 -13.77 -22.44
N GLU A 393 33.38 -12.98 -21.36
CA GLU A 393 34.12 -13.32 -20.13
C GLU A 393 33.31 -14.18 -19.16
N ARG A 394 32.04 -14.48 -19.47
CA ARG A 394 31.12 -15.20 -18.58
C ARG A 394 31.49 -16.69 -18.50
N GLU A 395 31.37 -17.25 -17.30
CA GLU A 395 31.48 -18.68 -17.10
C GLU A 395 30.32 -19.42 -17.80
N LEU A 396 30.68 -20.47 -18.55
CA LEU A 396 29.71 -21.26 -19.28
C LEU A 396 28.89 -22.14 -18.31
N PRO A 397 27.56 -22.22 -18.50
CA PRO A 397 26.71 -23.11 -17.73
C PRO A 397 27.25 -24.55 -17.71
N ALA A 398 27.26 -25.18 -16.55
CA ALA A 398 27.75 -26.56 -16.37
C ALA A 398 27.04 -27.58 -17.29
N THR A 399 25.77 -27.31 -17.63
CA THR A 399 24.95 -28.08 -18.57
C THR A 399 25.52 -28.03 -20.00
N PHE A 400 26.01 -26.87 -20.44
CA PHE A 400 26.66 -26.70 -21.73
C PHE A 400 28.01 -27.41 -21.77
N THR A 401 28.85 -27.18 -20.75
CA THR A 401 30.18 -27.82 -20.62
C THR A 401 30.08 -29.34 -20.60
N SER A 402 29.05 -29.89 -19.92
CA SER A 402 28.80 -31.32 -19.87
C SER A 402 28.35 -31.90 -21.23
N LYS A 403 27.59 -31.13 -22.03
CA LYS A 403 27.15 -31.54 -23.37
C LYS A 403 28.28 -31.44 -24.40
N SER A 404 29.09 -30.39 -24.35
CA SER A 404 30.20 -30.14 -25.29
C SER A 404 31.40 -31.07 -25.06
N SER A 405 31.57 -31.59 -23.84
CA SER A 405 32.67 -32.52 -23.49
C SER A 405 32.36 -33.99 -23.80
N ARG A 406 31.18 -34.31 -24.36
CA ARG A 406 30.82 -35.70 -24.70
C ARG A 406 31.61 -36.16 -25.93
N PRO A 407 32.14 -37.40 -25.94
CA PRO A 407 32.89 -37.93 -27.08
C PRO A 407 32.04 -38.09 -28.36
N ASP A 408 30.71 -38.17 -28.23
CA ASP A 408 29.75 -38.25 -29.34
C ASP A 408 29.32 -36.87 -29.88
N PHE A 409 29.95 -35.78 -29.44
CA PHE A 409 29.59 -34.43 -29.87
C PHE A 409 30.12 -34.15 -31.28
N ASP A 410 29.31 -34.50 -32.29
CA ASP A 410 29.60 -34.33 -33.70
C ASP A 410 29.07 -33.00 -34.28
N LEU A 411 29.38 -32.73 -35.54
CA LEU A 411 28.91 -31.54 -36.27
C LEU A 411 27.37 -31.46 -36.33
N ALA A 412 26.67 -32.61 -36.34
CA ALA A 412 25.21 -32.64 -36.38
C ALA A 412 24.60 -32.26 -35.02
N ALA A 413 25.14 -32.79 -33.92
CA ALA A 413 24.78 -32.42 -32.56
C ALA A 413 25.10 -30.96 -32.26
N ALA A 414 26.22 -30.44 -32.74
CA ALA A 414 26.58 -29.03 -32.61
C ALA A 414 25.60 -28.10 -33.35
N ARG A 415 25.17 -28.47 -34.56
CA ARG A 415 24.14 -27.72 -35.30
C ARG A 415 22.80 -27.74 -34.59
N LYS A 416 22.36 -28.92 -34.14
CA LYS A 416 21.11 -29.06 -33.38
C LYS A 416 21.13 -28.22 -32.11
N LEU A 417 22.25 -28.23 -31.37
CA LEU A 417 22.42 -27.41 -30.18
C LEU A 417 22.41 -25.91 -30.50
N ALA A 418 22.99 -25.49 -31.64
CA ALA A 418 22.93 -24.10 -32.06
C ALA A 418 21.51 -23.65 -32.48
N GLU A 419 20.74 -24.54 -33.12
CA GLU A 419 19.31 -24.31 -33.40
C GLU A 419 18.48 -24.21 -32.12
N GLU A 420 18.71 -25.10 -31.14
CA GLU A 420 18.09 -25.04 -29.81
C GLU A 420 18.42 -23.71 -29.11
N LEU A 421 19.70 -23.30 -29.10
CA LEU A 421 20.12 -22.03 -28.51
C LEU A 421 19.48 -20.82 -29.20
N HIS A 422 19.34 -20.86 -30.53
CA HIS A 422 18.68 -19.78 -31.28
C HIS A 422 17.17 -19.70 -30.96
N ALA A 423 16.49 -20.84 -30.88
CA ALA A 423 15.08 -20.88 -30.49
C ALA A 423 14.88 -20.33 -29.06
N ASP A 424 15.77 -20.70 -28.14
CA ASP A 424 15.77 -20.18 -26.77
C ASP A 424 16.04 -18.66 -26.74
N GLN A 425 16.91 -18.12 -27.60
CA GLN A 425 17.15 -16.68 -27.72
C GLN A 425 15.90 -15.93 -28.17
N GLU A 426 15.19 -16.44 -29.18
CA GLU A 426 13.93 -15.84 -29.66
C GLU A 426 12.83 -15.89 -28.59
N ALA A 427 12.72 -17.01 -27.86
CA ALA A 427 11.78 -17.15 -26.76
C ALA A 427 12.07 -16.17 -25.62
N LEU A 428 13.32 -16.02 -25.22
CA LEU A 428 13.75 -15.07 -24.18
C LEU A 428 13.53 -13.62 -24.60
N GLU A 429 13.78 -13.27 -25.87
CA GLU A 429 13.48 -11.94 -26.40
C GLU A 429 11.97 -11.65 -26.38
N ALA A 430 11.14 -12.60 -26.79
CA ALA A 430 9.69 -12.45 -26.75
C ALA A 430 9.19 -12.24 -25.30
N GLN A 431 9.72 -12.99 -24.34
CA GLN A 431 9.42 -12.80 -22.92
C GLN A 431 9.87 -11.43 -22.41
N TYR A 432 11.07 -10.96 -22.79
CA TYR A 432 11.57 -9.65 -22.40
C TYR A 432 10.68 -8.52 -22.92
N VAL A 433 10.26 -8.58 -24.19
CA VAL A 433 9.37 -7.58 -24.79
C VAL A 433 7.99 -7.58 -24.12
N ALA A 434 7.44 -8.76 -23.82
CA ALA A 434 6.17 -8.87 -23.10
C ALA A 434 6.27 -8.25 -21.70
N GLU A 435 7.31 -8.56 -20.94
CA GLU A 435 7.52 -7.97 -19.61
C GLU A 435 7.71 -6.45 -19.68
N LEU A 436 8.46 -5.96 -20.67
CA LEU A 436 8.66 -4.52 -20.87
C LEU A 436 7.34 -3.79 -21.18
N ALA A 437 6.45 -4.42 -21.95
CA ALA A 437 5.11 -3.90 -22.19
C ALA A 437 4.29 -3.81 -20.89
N THR A 438 4.36 -4.81 -20.00
CA THR A 438 3.68 -4.74 -18.69
C THR A 438 4.18 -3.58 -17.82
N VAL A 439 5.48 -3.30 -17.84
CA VAL A 439 6.06 -2.16 -17.11
C VAL A 439 5.59 -0.84 -17.70
N GLN A 440 5.53 -0.73 -19.04
CA GLN A 440 5.03 0.46 -19.71
C GLN A 440 3.55 0.71 -19.41
N GLU A 441 2.72 -0.34 -19.46
CA GLU A 441 1.30 -0.25 -19.11
C GLU A 441 1.09 0.23 -17.67
N ALA A 442 1.88 -0.27 -16.71
CA ALA A 442 1.83 0.20 -15.33
C ALA A 442 2.19 1.69 -15.20
N VAL A 443 3.22 2.15 -15.91
CA VAL A 443 3.62 3.57 -15.93
C VAL A 443 2.54 4.43 -16.60
N GLU A 444 1.93 3.97 -17.68
CA GLU A 444 0.86 4.66 -18.38
C GLU A 444 -0.41 4.77 -17.55
N MET A 445 -0.76 3.70 -16.82
CA MET A 445 -1.88 3.70 -15.87
C MET A 445 -1.72 4.82 -14.83
N ILE A 446 -0.51 4.99 -14.29
CA ILE A 446 -0.21 6.01 -13.28
C ILE A 446 -0.24 7.41 -13.90
N ARG A 447 0.33 7.59 -15.09
CA ARG A 447 0.21 8.83 -15.85
C ARG A 447 -1.25 9.17 -16.16
N GLY A 448 -2.10 8.17 -16.40
CA GLY A 448 -3.53 8.32 -16.57
C GLY A 448 -4.20 8.85 -15.30
N ARG A 449 -3.86 8.31 -14.13
CA ARG A 449 -4.39 8.75 -12.82
C ARG A 449 -3.87 10.11 -12.36
N GLN A 450 -2.70 10.54 -12.80
CA GLN A 450 -2.21 11.91 -12.56
C GLN A 450 -3.03 12.98 -13.29
N ARG A 451 -3.89 12.59 -14.24
CA ARG A 451 -4.77 13.54 -14.93
C ARG A 451 -5.90 13.94 -14.00
N ASP A 452 -6.05 15.24 -13.82
CA ASP A 452 -7.20 15.79 -13.12
C ASP A 452 -8.44 15.74 -14.03
N TYR A 453 -9.43 14.93 -13.65
CA TYR A 453 -10.72 14.82 -14.35
C TYR A 453 -11.75 15.81 -13.80
N THR A 454 -11.48 16.48 -12.69
CA THR A 454 -12.36 17.49 -12.10
C THR A 454 -12.80 18.58 -13.09
N PRO A 455 -11.93 19.10 -14.00
CA PRO A 455 -12.34 20.11 -14.97
C PRO A 455 -13.35 19.54 -15.98
N ALA A 456 -13.14 18.29 -16.42
CA ALA A 456 -14.03 17.61 -17.35
C ALA A 456 -15.39 17.29 -16.71
N VAL A 457 -15.38 16.78 -15.46
CA VAL A 457 -16.59 16.52 -14.68
C VAL A 457 -17.36 17.82 -14.44
N HIS A 458 -16.67 18.91 -14.08
CA HIS A 458 -17.28 20.21 -13.88
C HIS A 458 -17.93 20.75 -15.16
N GLN A 459 -17.24 20.66 -16.30
CA GLN A 459 -17.83 21.02 -17.61
C GLN A 459 -19.04 20.16 -17.94
N TRP A 460 -18.98 18.85 -17.70
CA TRP A 460 -20.11 17.94 -17.92
C TRP A 460 -21.33 18.30 -17.06
N VAL A 461 -21.12 18.51 -15.75
CA VAL A 461 -22.20 18.91 -14.82
C VAL A 461 -22.79 20.26 -15.24
N ARG A 462 -21.95 21.20 -15.68
CA ARG A 462 -22.40 22.50 -16.19
C ARG A 462 -23.27 22.34 -17.44
N LEU A 463 -22.85 21.52 -18.41
CA LEU A 463 -23.63 21.25 -19.63
C LEU A 463 -24.96 20.55 -19.33
N LEU A 464 -24.97 19.62 -18.37
CA LEU A 464 -26.20 18.95 -17.91
C LEU A 464 -27.15 19.94 -17.22
N ALA A 465 -26.61 20.91 -16.47
CA ALA A 465 -27.39 21.98 -15.86
C ALA A 465 -27.97 22.93 -16.91
N GLU A 466 -27.17 23.34 -17.91
CA GLU A 466 -27.59 24.21 -19.01
C GLU A 466 -28.70 23.57 -19.88
N LYS A 467 -28.65 22.24 -20.06
CA LYS A 467 -29.71 21.47 -20.74
C LYS A 467 -30.95 21.21 -19.88
N GLY A 468 -30.89 21.48 -18.57
CA GLY A 468 -31.98 21.24 -17.63
C GLY A 468 -32.17 19.77 -17.19
N GLU A 469 -31.38 18.85 -17.72
CA GLU A 469 -31.47 17.40 -17.46
C GLU A 469 -30.90 17.01 -16.09
N LEU A 470 -30.00 17.83 -15.50
CA LEU A 470 -29.36 17.54 -14.22
C LEU A 470 -30.37 17.29 -13.09
N ARG A 471 -31.49 18.00 -13.08
CA ARG A 471 -32.54 17.84 -12.06
C ARG A 471 -33.25 16.50 -12.15
N GLU A 472 -33.43 15.97 -13.36
CA GLU A 472 -34.08 14.68 -13.57
C GLU A 472 -33.19 13.54 -13.09
N PHE A 473 -31.88 13.62 -13.36
CA PHE A 473 -30.90 12.66 -12.87
C PHE A 473 -30.81 12.64 -11.34
N ILE A 474 -30.76 13.80 -10.68
CA ILE A 474 -30.73 13.86 -9.20
C ILE A 474 -32.01 13.22 -8.62
N GLN A 475 -33.18 13.52 -9.19
CA GLN A 475 -34.44 12.93 -8.73
C GLN A 475 -34.54 11.43 -8.98
N GLN A 476 -33.84 10.89 -9.99
CA GLN A 476 -33.77 9.46 -10.24
C GLN A 476 -32.89 8.77 -9.19
N ILE A 477 -31.71 9.33 -8.89
CA ILE A 477 -30.80 8.80 -7.87
C ILE A 477 -31.46 8.79 -6.49
N ASP A 478 -32.18 9.85 -6.13
CA ASP A 478 -32.93 9.94 -4.86
C ASP A 478 -34.09 8.92 -4.75
N ARG A 479 -34.54 8.33 -5.87
CA ARG A 479 -35.56 7.26 -5.87
C ARG A 479 -34.95 5.86 -5.78
N GLU A 480 -33.70 5.71 -6.19
CA GLU A 480 -32.97 4.44 -6.17
C GLU A 480 -32.18 4.23 -4.87
N SER A 481 -31.90 5.31 -4.13
CA SER A 481 -31.29 5.34 -2.79
C SER A 481 -32.34 5.14 -1.69
#